data_AF-A0ABD4KUS4-F1
#
_entry.id   AF-A0ABD4KUS4-F1
#
_cell.length_a   1.000
_cell.length_b   1.000
_cell.length_c   1.000
_cell.angle_alpha   90.00
_cell.angle_beta   90.00
_cell.angle_gamma   90.00
#
_symmetry.space_group_name_H-M   'P 1'
#
loop_
_entity.id
_entity.type
_entity.pdbx_description
1 polymer ?
#
loop_
_entity_poly.entity_id
_entity_poly.type
_entity_poly.pdbx_seq_one_letter_code
_entity_poly.pdbx_strand_id
1 'polypeptide(L)'
;LLSDLELAVFLTLEWNSQTTDIREQFPLKREDTLDIAHENGIKHPVEAGVKLYMSSDFLVDGLDLQLPQYVIQAKYTNVLKDPRVIEKLEIERRYWLLKKVPWFLVT
;
A
#
# COMPACT_ATOMS: atom_id res chain seq x y z
N LEU A 1 -1.26 10.73 8.62
CA LEU A 1 -0.91 11.36 7.32
C LEU A 1 0.49 11.97 7.37
N LEU A 2 1.36 11.53 6.46
CA LEU A 2 2.80 11.85 6.43
C LEU A 2 3.19 12.74 5.23
N SER A 3 2.23 13.09 4.36
CA SER A 3 2.45 13.99 3.22
C SER A 3 1.16 14.71 2.79
N ASP A 4 1.30 15.83 2.04
CA ASP A 4 0.15 16.56 1.48
C ASP A 4 -0.66 15.70 0.50
N LEU A 5 -0.01 14.80 -0.25
CA LEU A 5 -0.69 13.85 -1.12
C LEU A 5 -1.53 12.86 -0.32
N GLU A 6 -0.99 12.30 0.77
CA GLU A 6 -1.78 11.46 1.67
C GLU A 6 -2.96 12.23 2.28
N LEU A 7 -2.76 13.50 2.65
CA LEU A 7 -3.86 14.35 3.13
C LEU A 7 -4.95 14.55 2.08
N ALA A 8 -4.58 14.81 0.82
CA ALA A 8 -5.54 14.93 -0.26
C ALA A 8 -6.34 13.63 -0.47
N VAL A 9 -5.66 12.48 -0.43
CA VAL A 9 -6.31 11.16 -0.51
C VAL A 9 -7.26 10.96 0.66
N PHE A 10 -6.80 11.19 1.89
CA PHE A 10 -7.62 11.05 3.10
C PHE A 10 -8.88 11.91 3.04
N LEU A 11 -8.75 13.20 2.71
CA LEU A 11 -9.91 14.10 2.60
C LEU A 11 -10.90 13.63 1.52
N THR A 12 -10.40 13.05 0.42
CA THR A 12 -11.26 12.50 -0.64
C THR A 12 -12.01 11.26 -0.16
N LEU A 13 -11.35 10.38 0.59
CA LEU A 13 -11.95 9.17 1.15
C LEU A 13 -12.99 9.49 2.24
N GLU A 14 -12.65 10.41 3.14
CA GLU A 14 -13.52 10.87 4.24
C GLU A 14 -14.79 11.55 3.72
N TRP A 15 -14.69 12.29 2.61
CA TRP A 15 -15.85 12.96 2.01
C TRP A 15 -16.77 12.00 1.24
N ASN A 16 -16.29 10.81 0.88
CA ASN A 16 -17.09 9.83 0.16
C ASN A 16 -18.05 9.12 1.12
N SER A 17 -19.36 9.31 0.92
CA SER A 17 -20.41 8.73 1.76
C SER A 17 -20.46 7.19 1.73
N GLN A 18 -19.76 6.54 0.80
CA GLN A 18 -19.65 5.08 0.73
C GLN A 18 -18.52 4.53 1.58
N THR A 19 -17.58 5.36 2.05
CA THR A 19 -16.48 4.94 2.92
C THR A 19 -17.00 4.73 4.34
N THR A 20 -16.66 3.59 4.96
CA THR A 20 -17.06 3.27 6.33
C THR A 20 -15.91 3.23 7.31
N ASP A 21 -14.71 2.86 6.84
CA ASP A 21 -13.51 2.83 7.66
C ASP A 21 -12.28 3.17 6.81
N ILE A 22 -11.33 3.87 7.43
CA ILE A 22 -10.06 4.28 6.82
C ILE A 22 -8.95 3.92 7.79
N ARG A 23 -8.13 2.94 7.41
CA ARG A 23 -6.98 2.47 8.19
C ARG A 23 -5.69 2.97 7.55
N GLU A 24 -5.14 4.03 8.12
CA GLU A 24 -3.88 4.63 7.68
C GLU A 24 -2.65 3.78 8.07
N GLN A 25 -1.62 3.81 7.22
CA GLN A 25 -0.31 3.18 7.48
C GLN A 25 -0.43 1.71 7.90
N PHE A 26 -1.30 0.98 7.20
CA PHE A 26 -1.65 -0.40 7.52
C PHE A 26 -0.43 -1.32 7.37
N PRO A 27 0.05 -1.96 8.46
CA PRO A 27 1.24 -2.78 8.40
C PRO A 27 0.99 -4.09 7.66
N LEU A 28 1.92 -4.45 6.78
CA LEU A 28 1.92 -5.73 6.07
C LEU A 28 2.62 -6.78 6.93
N LYS A 29 2.07 -8.00 6.91
CA LYS A 29 2.67 -9.14 7.62
C LYS A 29 4.05 -9.44 7.03
N ARG A 30 5.09 -9.27 7.85
CA ARG A 30 6.50 -9.35 7.44
C ARG A 30 6.88 -10.71 6.82
N GLU A 31 6.33 -11.81 7.34
CA GLU A 31 6.58 -13.15 6.80
C GLU A 31 6.16 -13.22 5.32
N ASP A 32 4.92 -12.84 5.03
CA ASP A 32 4.37 -12.82 3.67
C ASP A 32 5.21 -11.89 2.75
N THR A 33 5.61 -10.69 3.22
CA THR A 33 6.40 -9.77 2.39
C THR A 33 7.81 -10.29 2.12
N LEU A 34 8.40 -11.03 3.06
CA LEU A 34 9.70 -11.67 2.88
C LEU A 34 9.65 -12.81 1.87
N ASP A 35 8.61 -13.64 1.96
CA ASP A 35 8.40 -14.75 1.03
C ASP A 35 8.18 -14.22 -0.38
N ILE A 36 7.31 -13.21 -0.54
CA ILE A 36 7.08 -12.52 -1.84
C ILE A 36 8.38 -11.94 -2.40
N ALA A 37 9.18 -11.27 -1.55
CA ALA A 37 10.44 -10.68 -1.99
C ALA A 37 11.41 -11.76 -2.48
N HIS A 38 11.53 -12.87 -1.73
CA HIS A 38 12.40 -13.99 -2.07
C HIS A 38 11.97 -14.69 -3.37
N GLU A 39 10.70 -15.05 -3.49
CA GLU A 39 10.14 -15.75 -4.67
C GLU A 39 10.30 -14.95 -5.97
N ASN A 40 10.35 -13.63 -5.87
CA ASN A 40 10.40 -12.74 -7.03
C ASN A 40 11.77 -12.11 -7.26
N GLY A 41 12.78 -12.53 -6.50
CA GLY A 41 14.14 -12.00 -6.62
C GLY A 41 14.25 -10.50 -6.28
N ILE A 42 13.30 -9.96 -5.52
CA ILE A 42 13.29 -8.56 -5.11
C ILE A 42 13.96 -8.43 -3.75
N LYS A 43 14.88 -7.48 -3.59
CA LYS A 43 15.53 -7.23 -2.30
C LYS A 43 14.53 -6.66 -1.29
N HIS A 44 14.23 -7.38 -0.22
CA HIS A 44 13.38 -6.85 0.85
C HIS A 44 14.00 -5.57 1.48
N PRO A 45 13.20 -4.56 1.88
CA PRO A 45 13.69 -3.44 2.66
C PRO A 45 14.42 -3.88 3.95
N VAL A 46 15.64 -3.37 4.16
CA VAL A 46 16.49 -3.66 5.31
C VAL A 46 17.16 -2.36 5.76
N GLU A 47 17.18 -2.12 7.05
CA GLU A 47 17.89 -1.00 7.68
C GLU A 47 18.69 -1.51 8.88
N ALA A 48 19.96 -1.14 8.99
CA ALA A 48 20.88 -1.61 10.04
C ALA A 48 20.91 -3.13 10.24
N GLY A 49 20.73 -3.92 9.17
CA GLY A 49 20.68 -5.39 9.21
C GLY A 49 19.31 -5.97 9.61
N VAL A 50 18.32 -5.13 9.91
CA VAL A 50 16.97 -5.55 10.28
C VAL A 50 16.05 -5.43 9.06
N LYS A 51 15.40 -6.54 8.67
CA LYS A 51 14.34 -6.56 7.66
C LYS A 51 13.17 -5.71 8.15
N LEU A 52 12.77 -4.66 7.46
CA LEU A 52 11.75 -3.73 7.96
C LEU A 52 10.32 -4.31 7.87
N TYR A 53 9.34 -3.68 8.51
CA TYR A 53 7.94 -3.88 8.15
C TYR A 53 7.63 -2.98 6.95
N MET A 54 6.79 -3.46 6.03
CA MET A 54 6.21 -2.64 4.98
C MET A 54 4.80 -2.21 5.43
N SER A 55 4.30 -1.11 4.88
CA SER A 55 2.95 -0.63 5.13
C SER A 55 2.32 -0.17 3.82
N SER A 56 1.00 -0.21 3.78
CA SER A 56 0.19 0.50 2.78
C SER A 56 -0.35 1.79 3.38
N ASP A 57 -0.41 2.86 2.58
CA ASP A 57 -0.82 4.17 3.10
C ASP A 57 -2.28 4.17 3.59
N PHE A 58 -3.19 3.52 2.85
CA PHE A 58 -4.60 3.38 3.25
C PHE A 58 -5.16 2.00 2.93
N LEU A 59 -5.78 1.37 3.92
CA LEU A 59 -6.72 0.27 3.72
C LEU A 59 -8.13 0.80 4.00
N VAL A 60 -9.01 0.73 3.01
CA VAL A 60 -10.32 1.37 3.04
C VAL A 60 -11.40 0.29 2.96
N ASP A 61 -12.40 0.42 3.82
CA ASP A 61 -13.63 -0.36 3.75
C ASP A 61 -14.79 0.55 3.35
N GLY A 62 -15.71 0.03 2.55
CA GLY A 62 -16.88 0.77 2.11
C GLY A 62 -18.11 -0.09 1.89
N LEU A 63 -19.21 0.58 1.58
CA LEU A 63 -20.53 -0.04 1.35
C LEU A 63 -20.74 -0.48 -0.10
N ASP A 64 -19.81 -0.18 -1.00
CA ASP A 64 -19.90 -0.63 -2.39
C ASP A 64 -19.74 -2.15 -2.46
N LEU A 65 -20.79 -2.83 -2.93
CA LEU A 65 -20.80 -4.28 -3.06
C LEU A 65 -19.79 -4.81 -4.09
N GLN A 66 -19.38 -3.98 -5.06
CA GLN A 66 -18.36 -4.38 -6.04
C GLN A 66 -16.94 -4.17 -5.52
N LEU A 67 -16.75 -3.17 -4.67
CA LEU A 67 -15.45 -2.81 -4.11
C LEU A 67 -15.56 -2.57 -2.59
N PRO A 68 -15.91 -3.60 -1.80
CA PRO A 68 -16.18 -3.43 -0.37
C PRO A 68 -14.92 -3.13 0.43
N GLN A 69 -13.75 -3.50 -0.10
CA GLN A 69 -12.46 -3.24 0.51
C GLN A 69 -11.41 -3.04 -0.58
N TYR A 70 -10.56 -2.05 -0.40
CA TYR A 70 -9.46 -1.74 -1.32
C TYR A 70 -8.32 -1.03 -0.62
N VAL A 71 -7.15 -1.02 -1.27
CA VAL A 71 -5.93 -0.42 -0.75
C VAL A 71 -5.45 0.68 -1.68
N ILE A 72 -5.00 1.78 -1.09
CA ILE A 72 -4.36 2.88 -1.81
C ILE A 72 -2.93 3.05 -1.28
N GLN A 73 -1.99 3.11 -2.21
CA GLN A 73 -0.65 3.62 -1.98
C GLN A 73 -0.49 4.98 -2.67
N ALA A 74 -0.05 5.99 -1.91
CA ALA A 74 0.17 7.35 -2.39
C ALA A 74 1.66 7.58 -2.68
N LYS A 75 2.00 7.94 -3.92
CA LYS A 75 3.38 8.25 -4.33
C LYS A 75 3.39 9.33 -5.41
N TYR A 76 4.13 10.41 -5.18
CA TYR A 76 4.35 11.41 -6.22
C TYR A 76 4.99 10.80 -7.48
N THR A 77 4.57 11.26 -8.66
CA THR A 77 5.02 10.70 -9.94
C THR A 77 6.55 10.75 -10.12
N ASN A 78 7.23 11.73 -9.52
CA ASN A 78 8.69 11.86 -9.60
C ASN A 78 9.43 10.70 -8.91
N VAL A 79 8.91 10.16 -7.80
CA VAL A 79 9.56 9.05 -7.08
C VAL A 79 9.38 7.71 -7.78
N LEU A 80 8.38 7.58 -8.67
CA LEU A 80 8.17 6.37 -9.48
C LEU A 80 9.26 6.13 -10.53
N LYS A 81 10.16 7.11 -10.74
CA LYS A 81 11.34 6.94 -11.58
C LYS A 81 12.44 6.13 -10.90
N ASP A 82 12.39 5.99 -9.56
CA ASP A 82 13.35 5.20 -8.80
C ASP A 82 12.98 3.70 -8.89
N PRO A 83 13.83 2.85 -9.49
CA PRO A 83 13.60 1.40 -9.55
C PRO A 83 13.37 0.78 -8.17
N ARG A 84 14.02 1.32 -7.13
CA ARG A 84 13.87 0.81 -5.76
C ARG A 84 12.48 1.08 -5.19
N VAL A 85 11.83 2.16 -5.62
CA VAL A 85 10.43 2.45 -5.26
C VAL A 85 9.52 1.44 -5.96
N ILE A 86 9.72 1.21 -7.25
CA ILE A 86 8.95 0.23 -8.03
C ILE A 86 9.07 -1.19 -7.46
N GLU A 87 10.26 -1.62 -7.08
CA GLU A 87 10.50 -2.91 -6.42
C GLU A 87 9.66 -3.08 -5.14
N LYS A 88 9.61 -2.04 -4.30
CA LYS A 88 8.80 -2.07 -3.06
C LYS A 88 7.30 -2.10 -3.38
N LEU A 89 6.86 -1.31 -4.36
CA LEU A 89 5.46 -1.31 -4.80
C LEU A 89 5.05 -2.68 -5.36
N GLU A 90 5.95 -3.39 -6.05
CA GLU A 90 5.63 -4.72 -6.59
C GLU A 90 5.45 -5.77 -5.48
N ILE A 91 6.24 -5.72 -4.40
CA ILE A 91 6.04 -6.58 -3.22
C ILE A 91 4.65 -6.31 -2.61
N GLU A 92 4.32 -5.03 -2.43
CA GLU A 92 3.03 -4.62 -1.87
C GLU A 92 1.85 -5.03 -2.77
N ARG A 93 1.94 -4.77 -4.08
CA ARG A 93 0.91 -5.16 -5.06
C ARG A 93 0.66 -6.67 -5.01
N ARG A 94 1.71 -7.48 -4.93
CA ARG A 94 1.60 -8.95 -4.82
C ARG A 94 1.00 -9.38 -3.49
N TYR A 95 1.35 -8.71 -2.40
CA TYR A 95 0.78 -8.99 -1.07
C TYR A 95 -0.74 -8.87 -1.08
N TRP A 96 -1.27 -7.79 -1.66
CA TRP A 96 -2.71 -7.56 -1.74
C TRP A 96 -3.40 -8.44 -2.78
N LEU A 97 -2.72 -8.74 -3.89
CA LEU A 97 -3.20 -9.70 -4.88
C LEU A 97 -3.45 -11.09 -4.27
N LEU A 98 -2.53 -11.58 -3.41
CA LEU A 98 -2.69 -12.85 -2.70
C LEU A 98 -3.91 -12.84 -1.75
N LYS A 99 -4.23 -11.69 -1.16
CA LYS A 99 -5.40 -11.50 -0.31
C LYS A 99 -6.69 -11.20 -1.08
N LYS A 100 -6.60 -11.12 -2.41
CA LYS A 100 -7.72 -10.77 -3.31
C LYS A 100 -8.34 -9.41 -3.00
N VAL A 101 -7.53 -8.47 -2.48
CA VAL A 101 -7.94 -7.09 -2.24
C VAL A 101 -7.37 -6.22 -3.35
N PRO A 102 -8.20 -5.44 -4.07
CA PRO A 102 -7.71 -4.51 -5.08
C PRO A 102 -6.75 -3.49 -4.49
N TRP A 103 -5.66 -3.24 -5.21
CA TRP A 103 -4.60 -2.31 -4.82
C TRP A 103 -4.44 -1.25 -5.90
N PHE A 104 -4.40 0.02 -5.48
CA PHE A 104 -4.33 1.17 -6.37
C PHE A 104 -3.16 2.08 -5.99
N LEU A 105 -2.54 2.67 -7.01
CA LEU A 105 -1.51 3.70 -6.86
C LEU A 105 -2.12 5.06 -7.22
N VAL A 106 -1.99 6.02 -6.32
CA VAL A 106 -2.43 7.42 -6.52
C VAL A 106 -1.21 8.33 -6.51
N THR A 107 -1.19 9.32 -7.40
CA THR A 107 -0.04 10.21 -7.65
C THR A 107 -0.43 11.67 -7.67
#